data_AF-W9QAA4-F1
#
_entry.id   AF-W9QAA4-F1
#
_cell.length_a   1.000
_cell.length_b   1.000
_cell.length_c   1.000
_cell.angle_alpha   90.00
_cell.angle_beta   90.00
_cell.angle_gamma   90.00
#
_symmetry.space_group_name_H-M   'P 1'
#
loop_
_entity.id
_entity.type
_entity.pdbx_description
1 polymer ?
#
loop_
_entity_poly.entity_id
_entity_poly.type
_entity_poly.pdbx_seq_one_letter_code
_entity_poly.pdbx_strand_id
1 'polypeptide(L)'
;MAPNPDVTTRAQQVLEAWSQGFNVGAVIILLLLVLCNYRKNTLLHKLILGELLLALGHGFFCFFDEPEYGWVLSSTATLLYISYFIHNLIAWLKIRPFLPKWGARIFIISLLIVQPYWVLETWANFQYHNHLGSKIFNTSRLLEPLFRDPWWVFTTIKLVLAINENYEFTIPGLIRTSPRFGIMLFCLFLSIVFLITDVIFMIAVSKRGGINPFWRLALVFKCASDVIFLDDFKSVLDRISESAMRKITTFEYRDHASPSVNQHTSGGNGLYPPSSGISR
;
A
#
# COMPACT_ATOMS: atom_id res chain seq x y z
N MET A 1 -7.91 -22.96 -43.24
CA MET A 1 -7.49 -23.71 -42.04
C MET A 1 -7.36 -22.71 -40.92
N ALA A 2 -8.38 -22.61 -40.05
CA ALA A 2 -8.30 -21.73 -38.89
C ALA A 2 -7.17 -22.24 -37.98
N PRO A 3 -6.28 -21.38 -37.45
CA PRO A 3 -5.24 -21.83 -36.54
C PRO A 3 -5.87 -22.47 -35.31
N ASN A 4 -5.34 -23.62 -34.90
CA ASN A 4 -5.71 -24.32 -33.69
C ASN A 4 -5.58 -23.34 -32.49
N PRO A 5 -6.62 -23.11 -31.66
CA PRO A 5 -6.56 -22.18 -30.53
C PRO A 5 -5.46 -22.51 -29.51
N ASP A 6 -4.88 -23.71 -29.57
CA ASP A 6 -3.88 -24.21 -28.62
C ASP A 6 -2.41 -23.95 -29.04
N VAL A 7 -2.16 -23.32 -30.19
CA VAL A 7 -0.78 -22.96 -30.59
C VAL A 7 -0.49 -21.54 -30.12
N THR A 8 0.07 -21.43 -28.91
CA THR A 8 0.68 -20.18 -28.46
C THR A 8 1.78 -19.77 -29.44
N THR A 9 1.65 -18.59 -30.03
CA THR A 9 2.68 -18.05 -30.92
C THR A 9 3.98 -17.83 -30.13
N ARG A 10 5.13 -17.95 -30.79
CA ARG A 10 6.44 -17.66 -30.17
C ARG A 10 6.46 -16.30 -29.46
N ALA A 11 5.77 -15.30 -30.02
CA ALA A 11 5.64 -13.98 -29.41
C ALA A 11 4.88 -14.01 -28.07
N GLN A 12 3.79 -14.80 -27.97
CA GLN A 12 3.04 -14.98 -26.72
C GLN A 12 3.87 -15.73 -25.67
N GLN A 13 4.62 -16.75 -26.07
CA GLN A 13 5.51 -17.48 -25.16
C GLN A 13 6.62 -16.58 -24.61
N VAL A 14 7.26 -15.78 -25.47
CA VAL A 14 8.27 -14.79 -25.05
C VAL A 14 7.67 -13.76 -24.11
N LEU A 15 6.46 -13.26 -24.39
CA LEU A 15 5.78 -12.29 -23.54
C LEU A 15 5.41 -12.87 -22.16
N GLU A 16 4.92 -14.11 -22.12
CA GLU A 16 4.62 -14.81 -20.87
C GLU A 16 5.87 -15.03 -20.04
N ALA A 17 6.94 -15.55 -20.66
CA ALA A 17 8.22 -15.78 -19.98
C ALA A 17 8.83 -14.47 -19.44
N TRP A 18 8.83 -13.40 -20.25
CA TRP A 18 9.31 -12.09 -19.83
C TRP A 18 8.49 -11.53 -18.66
N SER A 19 7.16 -11.57 -18.78
CA SER A 19 6.28 -11.01 -17.76
C SER A 19 6.29 -11.82 -16.46
N GLN A 20 6.45 -13.15 -16.54
CA GLN A 20 6.68 -13.98 -15.36
C GLN A 20 8.01 -13.67 -14.69
N GLY A 21 9.10 -13.62 -15.47
CA GLY A 21 10.43 -13.32 -14.96
C GLY A 21 10.48 -11.96 -14.27
N PHE A 22 9.82 -10.94 -14.86
CA PHE A 22 9.65 -9.64 -14.23
C PHE A 22 8.87 -9.73 -12.92
N ASN A 23 7.72 -10.40 -12.91
CA ASN A 23 6.87 -10.51 -11.71
C ASN A 23 7.63 -11.19 -10.55
N VAL A 24 8.17 -12.39 -10.79
CA VAL A 24 8.92 -13.16 -9.79
C VAL A 24 10.16 -12.40 -9.33
N GLY A 25 10.96 -11.88 -10.26
CA GLY A 25 12.17 -11.14 -9.93
C GLY A 25 11.89 -9.89 -9.10
N ALA A 26 10.88 -9.11 -9.45
CA ALA A 26 10.49 -7.93 -8.70
C ALA A 26 9.95 -8.28 -7.31
N VAL A 27 9.08 -9.29 -7.20
CA VAL A 27 8.54 -9.76 -5.90
C VAL A 27 9.65 -10.25 -4.98
N ILE A 28 10.66 -10.97 -5.49
CA ILE A 28 11.83 -11.39 -4.71
C ILE A 28 12.60 -10.18 -4.17
N ILE A 29 12.87 -9.18 -5.01
CA ILE A 29 13.57 -7.96 -4.58
C ILE A 29 12.77 -7.24 -3.48
N LEU A 30 11.46 -7.08 -3.67
CA LEU A 30 10.57 -6.47 -2.67
C LEU A 30 10.53 -7.28 -1.36
N LEU A 31 10.53 -8.61 -1.45
CA LEU A 31 10.59 -9.50 -0.29
C LEU A 31 11.88 -9.28 0.51
N LEU A 32 13.02 -9.20 -0.17
CA LEU A 32 14.31 -8.92 0.47
C LEU A 32 14.32 -7.55 1.15
N LEU A 33 13.75 -6.52 0.52
CA LEU A 33 13.63 -5.19 1.14
C LEU A 33 12.79 -5.23 2.42
N VAL A 34 11.65 -5.92 2.42
CA VAL A 34 10.81 -6.10 3.61
C VAL A 34 11.55 -6.85 4.72
N LEU A 35 12.33 -7.88 4.36
CA LEU A 35 13.13 -8.64 5.32
C LEU A 35 14.24 -7.79 5.93
N CYS A 36 14.93 -6.97 5.13
CA CYS A 36 15.95 -6.03 5.60
C CYS A 36 15.38 -4.98 6.56
N ASN A 37 14.14 -4.53 6.32
CA ASN A 37 13.46 -3.52 7.14
C ASN A 37 12.50 -4.13 8.19
N TYR A 38 12.54 -5.44 8.41
CA TYR A 38 11.54 -6.16 9.20
C TYR A 38 11.52 -5.74 10.68
N ARG A 39 10.31 -5.47 11.21
CA ARG A 39 10.08 -5.20 12.64
C ARG A 39 9.08 -6.22 13.22
N LYS A 40 9.55 -7.06 14.15
CA LYS A 40 8.82 -8.20 14.74
C LYS A 40 7.45 -7.83 15.36
N ASN A 41 7.31 -6.61 15.87
CA ASN A 41 6.12 -6.17 16.60
C ASN A 41 5.10 -5.40 15.75
N THR A 42 5.38 -5.19 14.45
CA THR A 42 4.47 -4.44 13.57
C THR A 42 3.69 -5.39 12.67
N LEU A 43 2.37 -5.45 12.86
CA LEU A 43 1.48 -6.33 12.09
C LEU A 43 1.54 -6.04 10.57
N LEU A 44 1.70 -4.79 10.18
CA LEU A 44 1.78 -4.37 8.78
C LEU A 44 2.95 -5.03 8.02
N HIS A 45 4.11 -5.23 8.66
CA HIS A 45 5.25 -5.91 8.04
C HIS A 45 4.97 -7.40 7.82
N LYS A 46 4.27 -8.03 8.77
CA LYS A 46 3.87 -9.45 8.65
C LYS A 46 2.88 -9.66 7.52
N LEU A 47 1.93 -8.74 7.36
CA LEU A 47 0.95 -8.80 6.27
C LEU A 47 1.60 -8.59 4.91
N ILE A 48 2.45 -7.58 4.75
CA ILE A 48 3.14 -7.31 3.46
C ILE A 48 4.06 -8.47 3.10
N LEU A 49 4.77 -9.05 4.09
CA LEU A 49 5.56 -10.26 3.85
C LEU A 49 4.68 -11.44 3.39
N GLY A 50 3.52 -11.63 4.04
CA GLY A 50 2.56 -12.68 3.67
C GLY A 50 1.98 -12.49 2.26
N GLU A 51 1.62 -11.25 1.90
CA GLU A 51 1.18 -10.90 0.55
C GLU A 51 2.25 -11.25 -0.49
N LEU A 52 3.49 -10.78 -0.30
CA LEU A 52 4.59 -11.03 -1.24
C LEU A 52 4.88 -12.53 -1.41
N LEU A 53 4.84 -13.32 -0.33
CA LEU A 53 5.04 -14.77 -0.39
C LEU A 53 3.93 -15.49 -1.16
N LEU A 54 2.68 -15.08 -0.96
CA LEU A 54 1.54 -15.65 -1.68
C LEU A 54 1.55 -15.28 -3.17
N ALA A 55 1.87 -14.01 -3.49
CA ALA A 55 2.04 -13.54 -4.85
C ALA A 55 3.20 -14.26 -5.57
N LEU A 56 4.32 -14.49 -4.88
CA LEU A 56 5.46 -15.24 -5.40
C LEU A 56 5.07 -16.67 -5.77
N GLY A 57 4.19 -17.30 -4.98
CA GLY A 57 3.67 -18.65 -5.25
C GLY A 57 3.07 -18.80 -6.65
N HIS A 58 2.41 -17.76 -7.16
CA HIS A 58 1.84 -17.76 -8.52
C HIS A 58 2.86 -17.61 -9.65
N GLY A 59 4.10 -17.26 -9.36
CA GLY A 59 5.15 -17.26 -10.37
C GLY A 59 5.64 -18.65 -10.79
N PHE A 60 5.35 -19.69 -9.99
CA PHE A 60 5.97 -21.01 -10.15
C PHE A 60 5.25 -21.94 -11.14
N PHE A 61 4.03 -21.63 -11.57
CA PHE A 61 3.29 -22.55 -12.44
C PHE A 61 3.94 -22.72 -13.83
N CYS A 62 4.77 -21.76 -14.27
CA CYS A 62 5.37 -21.76 -15.59
C CYS A 62 6.43 -22.86 -15.80
N PHE A 63 6.82 -23.58 -14.75
CA PHE A 63 7.80 -24.67 -14.81
C PHE A 63 7.17 -26.06 -15.03
N PHE A 64 5.84 -26.16 -15.04
CA PHE A 64 5.13 -27.44 -15.14
C PHE A 64 4.50 -27.59 -16.53
N ASP A 65 4.55 -28.80 -17.07
CA ASP A 65 3.89 -29.17 -18.32
C ASP A 65 2.55 -29.89 -18.03
N GLU A 66 1.75 -30.13 -19.06
CA GLU A 66 0.55 -30.98 -18.93
C GLU A 66 0.94 -32.43 -18.58
N PRO A 67 0.20 -33.12 -17.69
CA PRO A 67 -1.11 -32.77 -17.13
C PRO A 67 -1.11 -32.00 -15.79
N GLU A 68 0.04 -31.87 -15.11
CA GLU A 68 0.10 -31.20 -13.80
C GLU A 68 -0.09 -29.68 -13.88
N TYR A 69 0.16 -29.08 -15.06
CA TYR A 69 0.04 -27.65 -15.31
C TYR A 69 -1.26 -27.05 -14.79
N GLY A 70 -2.42 -27.64 -15.13
CA GLY A 70 -3.73 -27.12 -14.73
C GLY A 70 -3.94 -27.10 -13.21
N TRP A 71 -3.47 -28.15 -12.53
CA TRP A 71 -3.54 -28.24 -11.06
C TRP A 71 -2.66 -27.22 -10.37
N VAL A 72 -1.41 -27.08 -10.82
CA VAL A 72 -0.45 -26.14 -10.23
C VAL A 72 -0.87 -24.69 -10.51
N LEU A 73 -1.29 -24.39 -11.74
CA LEU A 73 -1.77 -23.06 -12.11
C LEU A 73 -2.95 -22.63 -11.24
N SER A 74 -3.96 -23.48 -11.07
CA SER A 74 -5.14 -23.14 -10.25
C SER A 74 -4.86 -23.07 -8.76
N SER A 75 -4.00 -23.96 -8.25
CA SER A 75 -3.56 -23.93 -6.85
C SER A 75 -2.81 -22.63 -6.56
N THR A 76 -1.87 -22.26 -7.43
CA THR A 76 -1.08 -21.05 -7.25
C THR A 76 -1.88 -19.77 -7.55
N ALA A 77 -2.88 -19.81 -8.45
CA ALA A 77 -3.84 -18.72 -8.66
C ALA A 77 -4.70 -18.48 -7.41
N THR A 78 -5.05 -19.54 -6.68
CA THR A 78 -5.74 -19.41 -5.39
C THR A 78 -4.87 -18.66 -4.38
N LEU A 79 -3.57 -18.94 -4.32
CA LEU A 79 -2.63 -18.17 -3.48
C LEU A 79 -2.60 -16.70 -3.89
N LEU A 80 -2.61 -16.41 -5.18
CA LEU A 80 -2.69 -15.03 -5.68
C LEU A 80 -3.98 -14.32 -5.25
N TYR A 81 -5.13 -14.99 -5.27
CA TYR A 81 -6.39 -14.40 -4.82
C TYR A 81 -6.37 -14.12 -3.31
N ILE A 82 -5.76 -15.01 -2.50
CA ILE A 82 -5.51 -14.74 -1.08
C ILE A 82 -4.58 -13.53 -0.93
N SER A 83 -3.55 -13.41 -1.79
CA SER A 83 -2.68 -12.23 -1.81
C SER A 83 -3.47 -10.95 -2.08
N TYR A 84 -4.40 -10.94 -3.04
CA TYR A 84 -5.26 -9.78 -3.32
C TYR A 84 -6.12 -9.39 -2.12
N PHE A 85 -6.62 -10.37 -1.38
CA PHE A 85 -7.37 -10.11 -0.16
C PHE A 85 -6.49 -9.47 0.92
N ILE A 86 -5.28 -10.00 1.16
CA ILE A 86 -4.33 -9.44 2.12
C ILE A 86 -3.90 -8.03 1.70
N HIS A 87 -3.64 -7.80 0.41
CA HIS A 87 -3.32 -6.48 -0.13
C HIS A 87 -4.42 -5.45 0.18
N ASN A 88 -5.68 -5.81 -0.05
CA ASN A 88 -6.81 -4.93 0.28
C ASN A 88 -6.96 -4.71 1.80
N LEU A 89 -6.58 -5.68 2.63
CA LEU A 89 -6.51 -5.51 4.08
C LEU A 89 -5.37 -4.56 4.50
N ILE A 90 -4.21 -4.61 3.82
CA ILE A 90 -3.11 -3.66 4.01
C ILE A 90 -3.56 -2.25 3.64
N ALA A 91 -4.22 -2.11 2.47
CA ALA A 91 -4.80 -0.85 2.02
C ALA A 91 -5.78 -0.26 3.05
N TRP A 92 -6.65 -1.09 3.63
CA TRP A 92 -7.52 -0.69 4.74
C TRP A 92 -6.73 -0.17 5.94
N LEU A 93 -5.71 -0.89 6.40
CA LEU A 93 -4.89 -0.47 7.54
C LEU A 93 -4.18 0.86 7.29
N LYS A 94 -3.74 1.11 6.06
CA LYS A 94 -3.11 2.39 5.66
C LYS A 94 -4.07 3.57 5.80
N ILE A 95 -5.32 3.43 5.36
CA ILE A 95 -6.29 4.54 5.36
C ILE A 95 -7.15 4.61 6.62
N ARG A 96 -7.15 3.56 7.45
CA ARG A 96 -7.94 3.48 8.68
C ARG A 96 -7.81 4.71 9.59
N PRO A 97 -6.61 5.31 9.81
CA PRO A 97 -6.49 6.52 10.62
C PRO A 97 -7.17 7.75 10.02
N PHE A 98 -7.33 7.80 8.70
CA PHE A 98 -7.91 8.92 7.96
C PHE A 98 -9.41 8.76 7.69
N LEU A 99 -10.02 7.64 8.09
CA LEU A 99 -11.44 7.36 7.86
C LEU A 99 -12.26 7.47 9.17
N PRO A 100 -13.52 7.94 9.08
CA PRO A 100 -14.45 7.83 10.20
C PRO A 100 -14.73 6.36 10.51
N LYS A 101 -15.08 6.05 11.78
CA LYS A 101 -15.32 4.67 12.25
C LYS A 101 -16.33 3.89 11.40
N TRP A 102 -17.35 4.57 10.86
CA TRP A 102 -18.33 3.94 9.97
C TRP A 102 -17.71 3.59 8.60
N GLY A 103 -16.93 4.50 8.01
CA GLY A 103 -16.29 4.30 6.71
C GLY A 103 -15.30 3.14 6.73
N ALA A 104 -14.53 3.01 7.82
CA ALA A 104 -13.63 1.88 8.02
C ALA A 104 -14.38 0.53 8.13
N ARG A 105 -15.61 0.52 8.69
CA ARG A 105 -16.46 -0.68 8.73
C ARG A 105 -17.05 -1.02 7.37
N ILE A 106 -17.52 -0.03 6.62
CA ILE A 106 -18.04 -0.27 5.26
C ILE A 106 -16.94 -0.86 4.37
N PHE A 107 -15.71 -0.34 4.46
CA PHE A 107 -14.59 -0.85 3.67
C PHE A 107 -14.36 -2.35 3.91
N ILE A 108 -14.30 -2.79 5.17
CA ILE A 108 -14.04 -4.21 5.47
C ILE A 108 -15.25 -5.09 5.15
N ILE A 109 -16.47 -4.60 5.39
CA ILE A 109 -17.70 -5.33 5.05
C ILE A 109 -17.79 -5.56 3.53
N SER A 110 -17.51 -4.53 2.72
CA SER A 110 -17.52 -4.70 1.27
C SER A 110 -16.45 -5.68 0.80
N LEU A 111 -15.27 -5.70 1.44
CA LEU A 111 -14.21 -6.67 1.14
C LEU A 111 -14.63 -8.12 1.45
N LEU A 112 -15.41 -8.32 2.51
CA LEU A 112 -15.95 -9.64 2.88
C LEU A 112 -17.09 -10.09 1.95
N ILE A 113 -17.92 -9.16 1.47
CA ILE A 113 -19.03 -9.47 0.55
C ILE A 113 -18.52 -10.05 -0.79
N VAL A 114 -17.28 -9.77 -1.18
CA VAL A 114 -16.69 -10.28 -2.42
C VAL A 114 -16.16 -11.71 -2.31
N GLN A 115 -16.03 -12.29 -1.11
CA GLN A 115 -15.49 -13.65 -0.96
C GLN A 115 -16.21 -14.73 -1.80
N PRO A 116 -17.55 -14.74 -1.95
CA PRO A 116 -18.23 -15.70 -2.83
C PRO A 116 -17.80 -15.61 -4.29
N TYR A 117 -17.47 -14.41 -4.78
CA TYR A 117 -16.94 -14.24 -6.15
C TYR A 117 -15.59 -14.93 -6.30
N TRP A 118 -14.66 -14.76 -5.34
CA TRP A 118 -13.34 -15.39 -5.40
C TRP A 118 -13.41 -16.91 -5.31
N VAL A 119 -14.34 -17.47 -4.52
CA VAL A 119 -14.58 -18.92 -4.48
C VAL A 119 -15.07 -19.44 -5.84
N LEU A 120 -16.00 -18.72 -6.47
CA LEU A 120 -16.49 -19.04 -7.81
C LEU A 120 -15.35 -18.96 -8.84
N GLU A 121 -14.53 -17.92 -8.78
CA GLU A 121 -13.42 -17.70 -9.70
C GLU A 121 -12.35 -18.79 -9.57
N THR A 122 -11.99 -19.20 -8.35
CA THR A 122 -11.08 -20.35 -8.12
C THR A 122 -11.61 -21.62 -8.75
N TRP A 123 -12.89 -21.92 -8.54
CA TRP A 123 -13.51 -23.11 -9.13
C TRP A 123 -13.56 -23.03 -10.66
N ALA A 124 -13.93 -21.87 -11.21
CA ALA A 124 -14.00 -21.65 -12.65
C ALA A 124 -12.61 -21.74 -13.30
N ASN A 125 -11.57 -21.19 -12.66
CA ASN A 125 -10.19 -21.30 -13.09
C ASN A 125 -9.73 -22.77 -13.14
N PHE A 126 -10.03 -23.55 -12.10
CA PHE A 126 -9.71 -24.97 -12.04
C PHE A 126 -10.38 -25.77 -13.15
N GLN A 127 -11.69 -25.58 -13.34
CA GLN A 127 -12.44 -26.27 -14.39
C GLN A 127 -11.93 -25.93 -15.80
N TYR A 128 -11.57 -24.66 -16.02
CA TYR A 128 -11.12 -24.18 -17.33
C TYR A 128 -9.75 -24.74 -17.72
N HIS A 129 -8.76 -24.69 -16.81
CA HIS A 129 -7.39 -25.14 -17.10
C HIS A 129 -7.18 -26.65 -17.00
N ASN A 130 -8.17 -27.40 -16.46
CA ASN A 130 -8.17 -28.87 -16.48
C ASN A 130 -9.11 -29.45 -17.57
N HIS A 131 -9.62 -28.61 -18.49
CA HIS A 131 -10.46 -29.01 -19.63
C HIS A 131 -11.73 -29.80 -19.26
N LEU A 132 -12.32 -29.51 -18.08
CA LEU A 132 -13.46 -30.25 -17.53
C LEU A 132 -14.83 -29.78 -18.08
N GLY A 133 -14.85 -28.96 -19.14
CA GLY A 133 -16.04 -28.65 -19.95
C GLY A 133 -16.77 -27.33 -19.64
N SER A 134 -16.35 -26.56 -18.62
CA SER A 134 -16.96 -25.26 -18.29
C SER A 134 -16.22 -24.08 -18.94
N LYS A 135 -16.97 -23.17 -19.58
CA LYS A 135 -16.45 -21.91 -20.15
C LYS A 135 -16.75 -20.68 -19.29
N ILE A 136 -17.25 -20.87 -18.07
CA ILE A 136 -17.66 -19.79 -17.15
C ILE A 136 -16.51 -18.82 -16.89
N PHE A 137 -15.27 -19.33 -16.83
CA PHE A 137 -14.06 -18.54 -16.63
C PHE A 137 -13.87 -17.41 -17.63
N ASN A 138 -14.28 -17.60 -18.89
CA ASN A 138 -14.15 -16.55 -19.93
C ASN A 138 -15.01 -15.32 -19.64
N THR A 139 -16.14 -15.50 -18.96
CA THR A 139 -17.05 -14.41 -18.61
C THR A 139 -16.75 -13.87 -17.22
N SER A 140 -16.45 -14.74 -16.25
CA SER A 140 -16.16 -14.33 -14.88
C SER A 140 -14.87 -13.53 -14.78
N ARG A 141 -13.82 -13.89 -15.55
CA ARG A 141 -12.56 -13.15 -15.63
C ARG A 141 -12.71 -11.69 -16.04
N LEU A 142 -13.74 -11.35 -16.82
CA LEU A 142 -14.01 -9.95 -17.20
C LEU A 142 -14.41 -9.09 -15.99
N LEU A 143 -14.95 -9.72 -14.94
CA LEU A 143 -15.33 -9.07 -13.70
C LEU A 143 -14.19 -9.04 -12.68
N GLU A 144 -13.09 -9.75 -12.94
CA GLU A 144 -11.94 -9.87 -12.02
C GLU A 144 -11.40 -8.50 -11.57
N PRO A 145 -11.15 -7.52 -12.45
CA PRO A 145 -10.64 -6.21 -12.01
C PRO A 145 -11.63 -5.47 -11.10
N LEU A 146 -12.94 -5.64 -11.34
CA LEU A 146 -13.99 -5.00 -10.55
C LEU A 146 -14.07 -5.58 -9.13
N PHE A 147 -13.82 -6.88 -8.96
CA PHE A 147 -13.82 -7.51 -7.64
C PHE A 147 -12.46 -7.49 -6.94
N ARG A 148 -11.38 -7.13 -7.66
CA ARG A 148 -10.02 -7.03 -7.14
C ARG A 148 -9.64 -5.63 -6.68
N ASP A 149 -9.90 -4.63 -7.51
CA ASP A 149 -9.20 -3.35 -7.45
C ASP A 149 -9.93 -2.12 -6.86
N PRO A 150 -11.27 -2.07 -6.64
CA PRO A 150 -11.93 -0.86 -6.16
C PRO A 150 -11.38 -0.31 -4.84
N TRP A 151 -11.07 -1.19 -3.89
CA TRP A 151 -10.49 -0.82 -2.59
C TRP A 151 -9.15 -0.14 -2.72
N TRP A 152 -8.31 -0.62 -3.64
CA TRP A 152 -7.01 -0.03 -3.93
C TRP A 152 -7.12 1.37 -4.53
N VAL A 153 -8.00 1.52 -5.54
CA VAL A 153 -8.24 2.82 -6.18
C VAL A 153 -8.77 3.83 -5.16
N PHE A 154 -9.75 3.42 -4.35
CA PHE A 154 -10.28 4.25 -3.26
C PHE A 154 -9.19 4.64 -2.26
N THR A 155 -8.35 3.69 -1.85
CA THR A 155 -7.24 3.92 -0.92
C THR A 155 -6.27 4.95 -1.47
N THR A 156 -5.90 4.83 -2.74
CA THR A 156 -4.98 5.77 -3.40
C THR A 156 -5.56 7.18 -3.43
N ILE A 157 -6.82 7.33 -3.86
CA ILE A 157 -7.49 8.64 -3.90
C ILE A 157 -7.58 9.23 -2.49
N LYS A 158 -8.01 8.43 -1.50
CA LYS A 158 -8.12 8.90 -0.11
C LYS A 158 -6.77 9.30 0.48
N LEU A 159 -5.71 8.58 0.18
CA LEU A 159 -4.37 8.93 0.62
C LEU A 159 -3.96 10.28 0.03
N VAL A 160 -4.14 10.48 -1.28
CA VAL A 160 -3.83 11.74 -1.99
C VAL A 160 -4.63 12.92 -1.41
N LEU A 161 -5.93 12.72 -1.15
CA LEU A 161 -6.76 13.75 -0.54
C LEU A 161 -6.33 14.07 0.90
N ALA A 162 -6.07 13.04 1.72
CA ALA A 162 -5.62 13.23 3.09
C ALA A 162 -4.27 13.97 3.18
N ILE A 163 -3.39 13.77 2.19
CA ILE A 163 -2.14 14.52 2.08
C ILE A 163 -2.41 15.99 1.80
N ASN A 164 -3.30 16.29 0.86
CA ASN A 164 -3.63 17.66 0.47
C ASN A 164 -4.36 18.44 1.57
N GLU A 165 -5.13 17.74 2.42
CA GLU A 165 -5.90 18.36 3.51
C GLU A 165 -5.10 18.53 4.82
N ASN A 166 -4.23 17.57 5.19
CA ASN A 166 -3.54 17.59 6.49
C ASN A 166 -2.20 18.33 6.50
N TYR A 167 -1.60 18.54 5.33
CA TYR A 167 -0.38 19.32 5.20
C TYR A 167 -0.76 20.54 4.39
N GLU A 168 -0.75 21.74 4.97
CA GLU A 168 -0.91 23.03 4.27
C GLU A 168 0.17 23.30 3.20
N PHE A 169 0.87 22.24 2.77
CA PHE A 169 1.87 22.18 1.73
C PHE A 169 1.30 21.46 0.51
N THR A 170 1.33 22.13 -0.64
CA THR A 170 1.12 21.53 -1.96
C THR A 170 1.98 20.27 -2.12
N ILE A 171 1.48 19.22 -2.79
CA ILE A 171 2.18 17.94 -3.06
C ILE A 171 3.70 18.08 -3.38
N PRO A 172 4.16 19.07 -4.18
CA PRO A 172 5.59 19.29 -4.43
C PRO A 172 6.43 19.64 -3.18
N GLY A 173 5.85 20.34 -2.21
CA GLY A 173 6.50 20.66 -0.94
C GLY A 173 6.77 19.40 -0.12
N LEU A 174 5.79 18.49 -0.06
CA LEU A 174 5.94 17.22 0.63
C LEU A 174 6.96 16.29 -0.04
N ILE A 175 7.01 16.27 -1.38
CA ILE A 175 8.02 15.52 -2.14
C ILE A 175 9.42 16.07 -1.87
N ARG A 176 9.58 17.39 -1.74
CA ARG A 176 10.87 18.01 -1.38
C ARG A 176 11.30 17.66 0.05
N THR A 177 10.38 17.60 1.00
CA THR A 177 10.69 17.25 2.39
C THR A 177 10.93 15.74 2.57
N SER A 178 10.22 14.91 1.83
CA SER A 178 10.33 13.44 1.88
C SER A 178 10.31 12.85 0.47
N PRO A 179 11.47 12.72 -0.20
CA PRO A 179 11.53 12.20 -1.57
C PRO A 179 11.03 10.76 -1.70
N ARG A 180 11.17 9.95 -0.64
CA ARG A 180 10.66 8.57 -0.58
C ARG A 180 9.14 8.49 -0.71
N PHE A 181 8.44 9.42 -0.06
CA PHE A 181 6.99 9.53 -0.16
C PHE A 181 6.55 9.86 -1.59
N GLY A 182 7.31 10.70 -2.31
CA GLY A 182 7.09 10.98 -3.72
C GLY A 182 7.24 9.74 -4.62
N ILE A 183 8.24 8.91 -4.38
CA ILE A 183 8.43 7.64 -5.11
C ILE A 183 7.26 6.70 -4.85
N MET A 184 6.80 6.60 -3.60
CA MET A 184 5.61 5.81 -3.28
C MET A 184 4.37 6.30 -4.04
N LEU A 185 4.09 7.61 -4.05
CA LEU A 185 2.98 8.19 -4.81
C LEU A 185 3.10 7.91 -6.31
N PHE A 186 4.31 7.95 -6.86
CA PHE A 186 4.57 7.59 -8.24
C PHE A 186 4.25 6.11 -8.51
N CYS A 187 4.65 5.20 -7.62
CA CYS A 187 4.29 3.77 -7.72
C CYS A 187 2.76 3.57 -7.65
N LEU A 188 2.06 4.27 -6.76
CA LEU A 188 0.59 4.25 -6.68
C LEU A 188 -0.04 4.67 -8.01
N PHE A 189 0.39 5.81 -8.56
CA PHE A 189 -0.10 6.33 -9.83
C PHE A 189 0.15 5.35 -10.98
N LEU A 190 1.39 4.85 -11.09
CA LEU A 190 1.77 3.93 -12.15
C LEU A 190 1.01 2.60 -12.07
N SER A 191 0.70 2.13 -10.85
CA SER A 191 -0.16 0.95 -10.66
C SER A 191 -1.57 1.14 -11.21
N ILE A 192 -2.15 2.34 -11.07
CA ILE A 192 -3.48 2.67 -11.61
C ILE A 192 -3.44 2.74 -13.13
N VAL A 193 -2.39 3.34 -13.71
CA VAL A 193 -2.22 3.38 -15.17
C VAL A 193 -2.16 1.98 -15.77
N PHE A 194 -1.40 1.07 -15.16
CA PHE A 194 -1.32 -0.32 -15.61
C PHE A 194 -2.63 -1.08 -15.39
N LEU A 195 -3.35 -0.83 -14.30
CA LEU A 195 -4.69 -1.38 -14.08
C LEU A 195 -5.67 -0.93 -15.16
N ILE A 196 -5.71 0.35 -15.50
CA ILE A 196 -6.60 0.85 -16.56
C ILE A 196 -6.23 0.21 -17.90
N THR A 197 -4.93 0.13 -18.20
CA THR A 197 -4.44 -0.56 -19.41
C THR A 197 -4.83 -2.03 -19.43
N ASP A 198 -4.72 -2.72 -18.29
CA ASP A 198 -5.13 -4.12 -18.10
C ASP A 198 -6.62 -4.32 -18.43
N VAL A 199 -7.49 -3.48 -17.86
CA VAL A 199 -8.94 -3.52 -18.10
C VAL A 199 -9.27 -3.25 -19.56
N ILE A 200 -8.67 -2.20 -20.17
CA ILE A 200 -8.90 -1.86 -21.58
C ILE A 200 -8.44 -3.01 -22.48
N PHE A 201 -7.24 -3.56 -22.24
CA PHE A 201 -6.70 -4.67 -23.02
C PHE A 201 -7.58 -5.92 -22.90
N MET A 202 -8.05 -6.22 -21.68
CA MET A 202 -8.93 -7.36 -21.44
C MET A 202 -10.26 -7.23 -22.21
N ILE A 203 -10.89 -6.05 -22.21
CA ILE A 203 -12.16 -5.80 -22.89
C ILE A 203 -11.99 -5.75 -24.41
N ALA A 204 -10.97 -5.03 -24.90
CA ALA A 204 -10.79 -4.75 -26.32
C ALA A 204 -10.11 -5.90 -27.09
N VAL A 205 -9.16 -6.59 -26.47
CA VAL A 205 -8.27 -7.56 -27.15
C VAL A 205 -8.54 -9.00 -26.69
N SER A 206 -8.85 -9.21 -25.41
CA SER A 206 -8.83 -10.55 -24.81
C SER A 206 -10.10 -11.39 -24.96
N LYS A 207 -11.02 -11.05 -25.89
CA LYS A 207 -12.09 -11.99 -26.33
C LYS A 207 -11.55 -13.30 -26.92
N ARG A 208 -10.22 -13.41 -27.14
CA ARG A 208 -9.53 -14.56 -27.76
C ARG A 208 -8.39 -15.14 -26.90
N GLY A 209 -8.49 -15.09 -25.57
CA GLY A 209 -7.55 -15.81 -24.69
C GLY A 209 -6.10 -15.28 -24.73
N GLY A 210 -5.93 -13.96 -24.83
CA GLY A 210 -4.62 -13.34 -24.92
C GLY A 210 -3.92 -13.23 -23.57
N ILE A 211 -2.63 -13.57 -23.54
CA ILE A 211 -1.73 -13.33 -22.41
C ILE A 211 -1.61 -11.82 -22.18
N ASN A 212 -1.91 -11.38 -20.95
CA ASN A 212 -1.91 -9.98 -20.57
C ASN A 212 -0.83 -9.72 -19.49
N PRO A 213 0.22 -8.95 -19.78
CA PRO A 213 1.29 -8.66 -18.82
C PRO A 213 0.95 -7.51 -17.86
N PHE A 214 -0.05 -6.68 -18.17
CA PHE A 214 -0.27 -5.41 -17.47
C PHE A 214 -0.74 -5.60 -16.03
N TRP A 215 -1.54 -6.63 -15.74
CA TRP A 215 -1.92 -6.93 -14.35
C TRP A 215 -0.72 -7.28 -13.46
N ARG A 216 0.34 -7.91 -14.02
CA ARG A 216 1.58 -8.23 -13.28
C ARG A 216 2.36 -6.97 -12.97
N LEU A 217 2.44 -6.05 -13.94
CA LEU A 217 3.03 -4.73 -13.73
C LEU A 217 2.25 -3.98 -12.63
N ALA A 218 0.93 -3.95 -12.71
CA ALA A 218 0.09 -3.31 -11.70
C ALA A 218 0.33 -3.92 -10.31
N LEU A 219 0.39 -5.25 -10.20
CA LEU A 219 0.70 -5.96 -8.95
C LEU A 219 2.06 -5.54 -8.39
N VAL A 220 3.13 -5.57 -9.20
CA VAL A 220 4.47 -5.21 -8.74
C VAL A 220 4.51 -3.77 -8.22
N PHE A 221 3.89 -2.81 -8.90
CA PHE A 221 3.87 -1.42 -8.43
C PHE A 221 3.02 -1.21 -7.18
N LYS A 222 1.94 -1.97 -7.01
CA LYS A 222 1.16 -2.00 -5.76
C LYS A 222 2.01 -2.49 -4.61
N CYS A 223 2.60 -3.67 -4.74
CA CYS A 223 3.46 -4.24 -3.71
C CYS A 223 4.66 -3.33 -3.41
N ALA A 224 5.27 -2.72 -4.44
CA ALA A 224 6.37 -1.78 -4.26
C ALA A 224 5.97 -0.57 -3.41
N SER A 225 4.79 0.00 -3.66
CA SER A 225 4.27 1.11 -2.85
C SER A 225 3.97 0.70 -1.40
N ASP A 226 3.60 -0.56 -1.15
CA ASP A 226 3.40 -1.11 0.19
C ASP A 226 4.72 -1.23 0.95
N VAL A 227 5.77 -1.73 0.29
CA VAL A 227 7.13 -1.80 0.86
C VAL A 227 7.66 -0.39 1.16
N ILE A 228 7.56 0.55 0.21
CA ILE A 228 8.06 1.93 0.41
C ILE A 228 7.28 2.63 1.54
N PHE A 229 5.97 2.39 1.65
CA PHE A 229 5.16 2.96 2.73
C PHE A 229 5.64 2.50 4.12
N LEU A 230 6.04 1.23 4.27
CA LEU A 230 6.61 0.72 5.53
C LEU A 230 7.88 1.47 5.92
N ASP A 231 8.77 1.68 4.95
CA ASP A 231 10.06 2.34 5.17
C ASP A 231 9.89 3.81 5.56
N ASP A 232 8.89 4.50 4.98
CA ASP A 232 8.67 5.94 5.22
C ASP A 232 7.91 6.21 6.53
N PHE A 233 6.96 5.36 6.93
CA PHE A 233 6.24 5.49 8.21
C PHE A 233 7.21 5.52 9.41
N LYS A 234 8.30 4.74 9.34
CA LYS A 234 9.37 4.78 10.35
C LYS A 234 10.02 6.17 10.42
N SER A 235 10.42 6.73 9.28
CA SER A 235 11.06 8.05 9.24
C SER A 235 10.12 9.18 9.67
N VAL A 236 8.82 9.05 9.38
CA VAL A 236 7.79 10.01 9.84
C VAL A 236 7.57 9.86 11.35
N LEU A 237 7.47 8.64 11.87
CA LEU A 237 7.35 8.38 13.31
C LEU A 237 8.58 8.87 14.09
N ASP A 238 9.78 8.65 13.54
CA ASP A 238 11.05 9.09 14.13
C ASP A 238 11.12 10.64 14.13
N ARG A 239 10.70 11.31 13.06
CA ARG A 239 10.60 12.79 13.03
C ARG A 239 9.57 13.35 14.02
N ILE A 240 8.45 12.66 14.22
CA ILE A 240 7.44 13.04 15.22
C ILE A 240 7.99 12.84 16.63
N SER A 241 8.70 11.74 16.90
CA SER A 241 9.30 11.47 18.22
C SER A 241 10.41 12.48 18.55
N GLU A 242 11.26 12.83 17.59
CA GLU A 242 12.28 13.87 17.72
C GLU A 242 11.65 15.24 17.98
N SER A 243 10.59 15.60 17.25
CA SER A 243 9.88 16.87 17.44
C SER A 243 9.18 16.95 18.80
N ALA A 244 8.63 15.83 19.28
CA ALA A 244 8.01 15.74 20.60
C ALA A 244 9.05 15.85 21.73
N MET A 245 10.17 15.12 21.63
CA MET A 245 11.29 15.25 22.58
C MET A 245 11.85 16.67 22.60
N ARG A 246 12.05 17.29 21.44
CA ARG A 246 12.57 18.67 21.35
C ARG A 246 11.66 19.67 22.06
N LYS A 247 10.33 19.49 21.99
CA LYS A 247 9.38 20.32 22.76
C LYS A 247 9.55 20.11 24.27
N ILE A 248 9.62 18.86 24.74
CA ILE A 248 9.80 18.53 26.17
C ILE A 248 11.09 19.14 26.72
N THR A 249 12.22 18.94 26.04
CA THR A 249 13.51 19.52 26.44
C THR A 249 13.48 21.06 26.45
N THR A 250 12.75 21.69 25.52
CA THR A 250 12.59 23.15 25.51
C THR A 250 11.73 23.65 26.67
N PHE A 251 10.69 22.90 27.07
CA PHE A 251 9.87 23.22 28.23
C PHE A 251 10.64 23.06 29.55
N GLU A 252 11.38 21.96 29.73
CA GLU A 252 12.24 21.75 30.90
C GLU A 252 13.29 22.86 31.03
N TYR A 253 13.93 23.26 29.92
CA TYR A 253 14.88 24.39 29.93
C TYR A 253 14.23 25.71 30.35
N ARG A 254 12.98 25.97 29.92
CA ARG A 254 12.25 27.21 30.26
C ARG A 254 11.79 27.25 31.72
N ASP A 255 11.40 26.10 32.28
CA ASP A 255 11.04 25.99 33.70
C ASP A 255 12.26 26.15 34.61
N HIS A 256 13.43 25.67 34.19
CA HIS A 256 14.69 25.88 34.93
C HIS A 256 15.32 27.27 34.73
N ALA A 257 14.93 28.01 33.69
CA ALA A 257 15.47 29.34 33.38
C ALA A 257 14.61 30.51 33.88
N SER A 258 13.50 30.27 34.60
CA SER A 258 12.66 31.33 35.18
C SER A 258 13.14 31.69 36.60
N PRO A 259 13.82 32.84 36.83
CA PRO A 259 14.13 33.28 38.18
C PRO A 259 12.87 33.90 38.79
N SER A 260 12.50 33.48 40.00
CA SER A 260 11.42 34.06 40.79
C SER A 260 11.73 35.53 41.14
N VAL A 261 11.31 36.47 40.29
CA VAL A 261 11.30 37.90 40.61
C VAL A 261 9.96 38.22 41.29
N ASN A 262 9.93 38.06 42.62
CA ASN A 262 8.85 38.61 43.43
C ASN A 262 9.13 40.09 43.71
N GLN A 263 8.39 40.94 42.99
CA GLN A 263 8.35 42.39 43.17
C GLN A 263 7.31 42.69 44.28
N HIS A 264 7.77 43.11 45.47
CA HIS A 264 6.88 43.56 46.55
C HIS A 264 6.87 45.09 46.58
N THR A 265 5.88 45.68 45.91
CA THR A 265 5.55 47.11 45.97
C THR A 265 4.53 47.33 47.08
N SER A 266 4.87 48.11 48.10
CA SER A 266 3.89 48.68 49.03
C SER A 266 4.16 50.18 49.15
N GLY A 267 3.28 50.98 48.59
CA GLY A 267 3.26 52.44 48.76
C GLY A 267 2.31 52.84 49.90
N GLY A 268 2.59 53.98 50.55
CA GLY A 268 1.64 54.62 51.45
C GLY A 268 2.22 55.61 52.47
N ASN A 269 2.41 56.87 52.01
CA ASN A 269 2.20 58.16 52.69
C ASN A 269 2.85 58.50 54.06
N GLY A 270 3.54 59.64 54.10
CA GLY A 270 3.57 60.53 55.28
C GLY A 270 4.81 61.41 55.46
N LEU A 271 4.69 62.70 55.07
CA LEU A 271 5.34 63.91 55.63
C LEU A 271 6.89 63.99 55.81
N TYR A 272 7.49 64.98 55.13
CA TYR A 272 8.76 65.65 55.48
C TYR A 272 8.47 67.00 56.19
N PRO A 273 9.46 67.77 56.73
CA PRO A 273 10.72 67.49 57.49
C PRO A 273 10.75 68.44 58.76
N PRO A 274 11.87 68.97 59.36
CA PRO A 274 13.33 68.79 59.18
C PRO A 274 14.23 68.77 60.47
N SER A 275 15.54 68.54 60.24
CA SER A 275 16.73 68.87 61.08
C SER A 275 16.93 68.01 62.34
N SER A 276 18.13 67.62 62.81
CA SER A 276 19.46 68.26 62.85
C SER A 276 20.53 67.29 63.41
N GLY A 277 21.82 67.49 63.05
CA GLY A 277 23.01 67.04 63.83
C GLY A 277 23.80 65.87 63.20
N ILE A 278 24.95 66.08 62.54
CA ILE A 278 26.34 66.35 63.05
C ILE A 278 27.03 65.10 63.65
N SER A 279 28.16 64.73 63.02
CA SER A 279 29.33 63.96 63.50
C SER A 279 29.11 62.55 64.05
N ARG A 280 29.91 61.53 63.74
CA ARG A 280 31.34 61.44 63.46
C ARG A 280 31.62 60.17 62.68
#